data_AF-A0A1I8CH53-F1
#
_entry.id   AF-A0A1I8CH53-F1
#
_cell.length_a   1.000
_cell.length_b   1.000
_cell.length_c   1.000
_cell.angle_alpha   90.00
_cell.angle_beta   90.00
_cell.angle_gamma   90.00
#
_symmetry.space_group_name_H-M   'P 1'
#
loop_
_entity.id
_entity.type
_entity.pdbx_description
1 polymer ?
#
loop_
_entity_poly.entity_id
_entity_poly.type
_entity_poly.pdbx_seq_one_letter_code
_entity_poly.pdbx_strand_id
1 'polypeptide(L)'
;MTHDQFMAHLFPELGPEHRSADEIMHSFVEQIALLIKSQWYWGAICSLEAEELLANEPVGTFLVRDSRNGNYVFSLSLVTREKIIHSRLEKYNGHYCLGGPYAIVKSPCLVTFIEEAMKCSLGGNHCILMHSSTHGNSDTVMLTNPLKRVNQMPSLQYFCRLAIREHLKDGNKLKKLPLPEALIKYVATKKYLLMK
;
A
#
# COMPACT_ATOMS: atom_id res chain seq x y z
N MET A 1 -13.00 -10.50 6.88
CA MET A 1 -12.16 -10.87 8.03
C MET A 1 -12.69 -10.11 9.23
N THR A 2 -12.99 -10.78 10.34
CA THR A 2 -13.45 -10.12 11.58
C THR A 2 -12.25 -9.54 12.34
N HIS A 3 -12.49 -8.61 13.28
CA HIS A 3 -11.44 -8.03 14.13
C HIS A 3 -10.61 -9.11 14.85
N ASP A 4 -11.29 -10.12 15.39
CA ASP A 4 -10.63 -11.21 16.13
C ASP A 4 -9.72 -12.07 15.23
N GLN A 5 -10.14 -12.31 13.98
CA GLN A 5 -9.32 -13.02 13.00
C GLN A 5 -8.10 -12.22 12.56
N PHE A 6 -8.23 -10.89 12.47
CA PHE A 6 -7.12 -9.98 12.16
C PHE A 6 -6.09 -9.98 13.30
N MET A 7 -6.53 -9.93 14.55
CA MET A 7 -5.66 -9.99 15.72
C MET A 7 -4.91 -11.32 15.81
N ALA A 8 -5.58 -12.45 15.61
CA ALA A 8 -4.95 -13.77 15.69
C ALA A 8 -3.81 -13.98 14.68
N HIS A 9 -3.90 -13.41 13.47
CA HIS A 9 -2.85 -13.52 12.45
C HIS A 9 -1.65 -12.62 12.70
N LEU A 10 -1.86 -11.47 13.33
CA LEU A 10 -0.77 -10.60 13.74
C LEU A 10 0.00 -11.16 14.94
N PHE A 11 -0.69 -11.94 15.78
CA PHE A 11 -0.20 -12.44 17.08
C PHE A 11 -0.40 -13.96 17.27
N PRO A 12 0.33 -14.82 16.53
CA PRO A 12 0.31 -16.27 16.77
C PRO A 12 1.00 -16.65 18.10
N GLU A 13 1.83 -15.77 18.67
CA GLU A 13 2.63 -16.01 19.89
C GLU A 13 2.06 -15.30 21.14
N LEU A 14 0.74 -15.37 21.37
CA LEU A 14 0.16 -15.09 22.70
C LEU A 14 0.42 -16.27 23.67
N GLY A 15 1.68 -16.73 23.72
CA GLY A 15 2.23 -17.65 24.70
C GLY A 15 2.99 -16.89 25.81
N PRO A 16 3.15 -17.47 27.00
CA PRO A 16 3.51 -16.74 28.20
C PRO A 16 5.01 -16.50 28.28
N GLU A 17 5.53 -15.52 27.55
CA GLU A 17 6.85 -14.96 27.83
C GLU A 17 6.77 -13.43 27.99
N HIS A 18 6.55 -13.03 29.25
CA HIS A 18 7.06 -11.81 29.89
C HIS A 18 6.90 -10.46 29.16
N ARG A 19 5.75 -10.17 28.55
CA ARG A 19 5.32 -8.78 28.27
C ARG A 19 3.91 -8.55 28.80
N SER A 20 3.69 -7.41 29.43
CA SER A 20 2.35 -7.07 29.90
C SER A 20 1.41 -6.87 28.69
N ALA A 21 0.12 -7.16 28.84
CA ALA A 21 -0.86 -6.95 27.77
C ALA A 21 -0.83 -5.49 27.26
N ASP A 22 -0.52 -4.55 28.16
CA ASP A 22 -0.38 -3.13 27.85
C ASP A 22 0.83 -2.83 26.96
N GLU A 23 1.98 -3.47 27.19
CA GLU A 23 3.17 -3.35 26.34
C GLU A 23 2.94 -3.92 24.93
N ILE A 24 2.22 -5.05 24.84
CA ILE A 24 1.85 -5.66 23.56
C ILE A 24 0.91 -4.74 22.79
N MET A 25 -0.11 -4.20 23.47
CA MET A 25 -1.06 -3.26 22.88
C MET A 25 -0.36 -1.96 22.43
N HIS A 26 0.54 -1.41 23.24
CA HIS A 26 1.28 -0.20 22.90
C HIS A 26 2.16 -0.41 21.66
N SER A 27 2.95 -1.49 21.63
CA SER A 27 3.79 -1.84 20.48
C SER A 27 2.96 -2.05 19.20
N PHE A 28 1.76 -2.60 19.34
CA PHE A 28 0.84 -2.78 18.22
C PHE A 28 0.32 -1.46 17.66
N VAL A 29 -0.12 -0.55 18.53
CA VAL A 29 -0.61 0.78 18.12
C VAL A 29 0.49 1.55 17.38
N GLU A 30 1.73 1.45 17.84
CA GLU A 30 2.88 2.05 17.16
C GLU A 30 3.11 1.46 15.76
N GLN A 31 3.06 0.13 15.63
CA GLN A 31 3.22 -0.54 14.33
C GLN A 31 2.11 -0.17 13.35
N ILE A 32 0.86 -0.08 13.80
CA ILE A 32 -0.25 0.42 12.98
C ILE A 32 -0.02 1.87 12.58
N ALA A 33 0.37 2.73 13.52
CA ALA A 33 0.61 4.14 13.25
C ALA A 33 1.72 4.32 12.19
N LEU A 34 2.78 3.50 12.25
CA LEU A 34 3.83 3.47 11.23
C LEU A 34 3.26 3.02 9.88
N LEU A 35 2.51 1.91 9.84
CA LEU A 35 1.91 1.38 8.62
C LEU A 35 0.97 2.39 7.95
N ILE A 36 0.14 3.09 8.73
CA ILE A 36 -0.78 4.11 8.20
C ILE A 36 0.00 5.29 7.60
N LYS A 37 1.14 5.66 8.20
CA LYS A 37 2.02 6.72 7.68
C LYS A 37 2.76 6.30 6.40
N SER A 38 2.99 5.00 6.21
CA SER A 38 3.62 4.46 5.01
C SER A 38 2.77 4.69 3.77
N GLN A 39 3.28 5.50 2.83
CA GLN A 39 2.55 5.89 1.63
C GLN A 39 2.34 4.76 0.63
N TRP A 40 3.11 3.68 0.73
CA TRP A 40 3.00 2.48 -0.09
C TRP A 40 1.99 1.46 0.43
N TYR A 41 1.40 1.70 1.59
CA TYR A 41 0.31 0.88 2.11
C TYR A 41 -1.02 1.42 1.59
N TRP A 42 -1.85 0.57 0.99
CA TRP A 42 -3.10 0.95 0.33
C TRP A 42 -4.36 0.48 1.06
N GLY A 43 -4.20 -0.19 2.21
CA GLY A 43 -5.33 -0.71 2.98
C GLY A 43 -6.15 -1.73 2.21
N ALA A 44 -7.48 -1.66 2.38
CA ALA A 44 -8.43 -2.67 1.94
C ALA A 44 -8.79 -2.64 0.44
N ILE A 45 -7.81 -2.40 -0.44
CA ILE A 45 -7.99 -2.59 -1.88
C ILE A 45 -7.84 -4.06 -2.28
N CYS A 46 -8.43 -4.45 -3.39
CA CYS A 46 -8.35 -5.79 -3.93
C CYS A 46 -7.19 -6.00 -4.89
N SER A 47 -7.00 -7.25 -5.34
CA SER A 47 -6.00 -7.55 -6.37
C SER A 47 -6.29 -6.80 -7.67
N LEU A 48 -7.55 -6.75 -8.11
CA LEU A 48 -7.94 -6.08 -9.35
C LEU A 48 -7.66 -4.56 -9.29
N GLU A 49 -8.06 -3.88 -8.21
CA GLU A 49 -7.75 -2.47 -8.00
C GLU A 49 -6.23 -2.22 -7.94
N ALA A 50 -5.47 -3.14 -7.32
CA ALA A 50 -4.02 -3.05 -7.30
C ALA A 50 -3.40 -3.27 -8.70
N GLU A 51 -3.97 -4.14 -9.52
CA GLU A 51 -3.54 -4.35 -10.90
C GLU A 51 -3.77 -3.09 -11.75
N GLU A 52 -4.94 -2.46 -11.62
CA GLU A 52 -5.25 -1.19 -12.31
C GLU A 52 -4.26 -0.08 -11.94
N LEU A 53 -3.94 0.05 -10.65
CA LEU A 53 -2.98 1.04 -10.15
C LEU A 53 -1.55 0.80 -10.63
N LEU A 54 -1.18 -0.46 -10.93
CA LEU A 54 0.17 -0.87 -11.30
C LEU A 54 0.36 -1.07 -12.80
N ALA A 55 -0.73 -1.08 -13.60
CA ALA A 55 -0.72 -1.51 -15.00
C ALA A 55 0.29 -0.76 -15.89
N ASN A 56 0.54 0.52 -15.61
CA ASN A 56 1.45 1.37 -16.39
C ASN A 56 2.70 1.80 -15.60
N GLU A 57 2.94 1.18 -14.45
CA GLU A 57 4.09 1.50 -13.61
C GLU A 57 5.33 0.68 -14.02
N PRO A 58 6.55 1.20 -13.81
CA PRO A 58 7.76 0.49 -14.20
C PRO A 58 7.99 -0.79 -13.38
N VAL A 59 8.77 -1.71 -13.93
CA VAL A 59 9.21 -2.93 -13.22
C VAL A 59 9.83 -2.58 -11.87
N GLY A 60 9.48 -3.37 -10.85
CA GLY A 60 9.89 -3.15 -9.46
C GLY A 60 8.98 -2.19 -8.69
N THR A 61 7.92 -1.67 -9.33
CA THR A 61 6.89 -0.88 -8.64
C THR A 61 5.95 -1.77 -7.86
N PHE A 62 5.70 -1.42 -6.60
CA PHE A 62 4.92 -2.25 -5.69
C PHE A 62 4.02 -1.43 -4.76
N LEU A 63 3.04 -2.13 -4.20
CA LEU A 63 2.23 -1.66 -3.08
C LEU A 63 1.93 -2.80 -2.11
N VAL A 64 1.65 -2.44 -0.85
CA VAL A 64 1.14 -3.38 0.14
C VAL A 64 -0.31 -3.06 0.43
N ARG A 65 -1.14 -4.09 0.53
CA ARG A 65 -2.58 -3.98 0.79
C ARG A 65 -3.01 -5.06 1.77
N ASP A 66 -4.23 -4.95 2.27
CA ASP A 66 -4.83 -6.01 3.06
C ASP A 66 -5.02 -7.28 2.22
N SER A 67 -4.89 -8.44 2.85
CA SER A 67 -5.26 -9.70 2.19
C SER A 67 -6.77 -9.89 2.26
N ARG A 68 -7.34 -10.38 1.16
CA ARG A 68 -8.72 -10.88 1.14
C ARG A 68 -8.82 -12.33 1.63
N ASN A 69 -7.69 -13.00 1.82
CA ASN A 69 -7.66 -14.33 2.41
C ASN A 69 -7.65 -14.18 3.94
N GLY A 70 -8.60 -14.82 4.63
CA GLY A 70 -8.71 -14.77 6.09
C GLY A 70 -7.50 -15.34 6.84
N ASN A 71 -6.61 -16.07 6.15
CA ASN A 71 -5.39 -16.64 6.74
C ASN A 71 -4.19 -15.68 6.73
N TYR A 72 -4.37 -14.45 6.23
CA TYR A 72 -3.29 -13.52 5.97
C TYR A 72 -3.72 -12.10 6.23
N VAL A 73 -2.86 -11.30 6.85
CA VAL A 73 -3.16 -9.89 7.10
C VAL A 73 -2.85 -9.04 5.86
N PHE A 74 -1.68 -9.25 5.26
CA PHE A 74 -1.17 -8.38 4.21
C PHE A 74 -0.84 -9.13 2.92
N SER A 75 -0.83 -8.39 1.81
CA SER A 75 -0.39 -8.87 0.51
C SER A 75 0.43 -7.79 -0.20
N LEU A 76 1.55 -8.21 -0.78
CA LEU A 76 2.39 -7.41 -1.66
C LEU A 76 1.91 -7.59 -3.10
N SER A 77 1.65 -6.50 -3.80
CA SER A 77 1.39 -6.49 -5.25
C SER A 77 2.56 -5.80 -5.95
N LEU A 78 3.14 -6.41 -6.96
CA LEU A 78 4.41 -5.99 -7.56
C LEU A 78 4.38 -6.16 -9.08
N VAL A 79 4.89 -5.16 -9.80
CA VAL A 79 5.17 -5.24 -11.24
C VAL A 79 6.48 -5.98 -11.48
N THR A 80 6.42 -7.11 -12.16
CA THR A 80 7.60 -7.81 -12.70
C THR A 80 7.74 -7.55 -14.19
N ARG A 81 8.75 -8.15 -14.83
CA ARG A 81 8.94 -8.03 -16.29
C ARG A 81 7.79 -8.64 -17.10
N GLU A 82 7.13 -9.64 -16.55
CA GLU A 82 6.12 -10.42 -17.27
C GLU A 82 4.69 -10.01 -16.90
N LYS A 83 4.45 -9.71 -15.63
CA LYS A 83 3.11 -9.48 -15.09
C LYS A 83 3.14 -8.77 -13.74
N ILE A 84 1.98 -8.32 -13.30
CA ILE A 84 1.76 -8.00 -11.91
C ILE A 84 1.56 -9.31 -11.14
N ILE A 85 2.27 -9.45 -10.02
CA ILE A 85 2.14 -10.60 -9.13
C ILE A 85 1.65 -10.17 -7.77
N HIS A 86 0.96 -11.09 -7.09
CA HIS A 86 0.49 -10.91 -5.73
C HIS A 86 1.09 -11.98 -4.84
N SER A 87 1.84 -11.56 -3.83
CA SER A 87 2.37 -12.46 -2.81
C SER A 87 1.75 -12.12 -1.46
N ARG A 88 1.37 -13.15 -0.71
CA ARG A 88 0.88 -12.97 0.65
C ARG A 88 2.07 -12.86 1.59
N LEU A 89 2.05 -11.88 2.48
CA LEU A 89 3.17 -11.66 3.40
C LEU A 89 2.93 -12.49 4.66
N GLU A 90 3.57 -13.66 4.70
CA GLU A 90 3.61 -14.54 5.87
C GLU A 90 4.76 -14.16 6.80
N LYS A 91 4.58 -14.49 8.08
CA LYS A 91 5.67 -14.50 9.05
C LYS A 91 6.29 -15.91 9.08
N TYR A 92 7.59 -15.99 8.88
CA TYR A 92 8.38 -17.18 9.15
C TYR A 92 9.12 -16.99 10.47
N ASN A 93 8.89 -17.86 11.46
CA ASN A 93 9.42 -17.72 12.82
C ASN A 93 9.22 -16.30 13.40
N GLY A 94 8.00 -15.76 13.28
CA GLY A 94 7.66 -14.42 13.78
C GLY A 94 8.13 -13.23 12.91
N HIS A 95 8.85 -13.46 11.81
CA HIS A 95 9.42 -12.40 10.97
C HIS A 95 8.79 -12.37 9.57
N TYR A 96 8.41 -11.17 9.11
CA TYR A 96 8.08 -10.94 7.70
C TYR A 96 9.30 -11.18 6.83
N CYS A 97 9.11 -11.92 5.74
CA CYS A 97 10.18 -12.24 4.81
C CYS A 97 9.63 -12.63 3.43
N LEU A 98 10.49 -12.60 2.41
CA LEU A 98 10.20 -13.15 1.08
C LEU A 98 11.19 -14.28 0.78
N GLY A 99 10.69 -15.50 0.63
CA GLY A 99 11.51 -16.69 0.36
C GLY A 99 11.69 -17.62 1.57
N GLY A 100 10.97 -17.37 2.66
CA GLY A 100 10.98 -18.22 3.85
C GLY A 100 12.37 -18.33 4.50
N PRO A 101 12.91 -19.55 4.72
CA PRO A 101 14.19 -19.72 5.41
C PRO A 101 15.36 -19.05 4.69
N TYR A 102 15.34 -18.98 3.36
CA TYR A 102 16.39 -18.41 2.51
C TYR A 102 16.24 -16.91 2.26
N ALA A 103 15.29 -16.25 2.91
CA ALA A 103 15.09 -14.82 2.73
C ALA A 103 16.31 -14.02 3.21
N ILE A 104 16.77 -13.10 2.36
CA ILE A 104 17.89 -12.19 2.65
C ILE A 104 17.48 -11.17 3.72
N VAL A 105 16.24 -10.71 3.68
CA VAL A 105 15.68 -9.71 4.59
C VAL A 105 14.58 -10.35 5.43
N LYS A 106 14.65 -10.14 6.74
CA LYS A 106 13.68 -10.62 7.73
C LYS A 106 13.49 -9.56 8.80
N SER A 107 12.25 -9.25 9.16
CA SER A 107 11.97 -8.31 10.27
C SER A 107 10.64 -8.64 10.94
N PRO A 108 10.51 -8.49 12.28
CA PRO A 108 9.23 -8.68 12.95
C PRO A 108 8.23 -7.55 12.62
N CYS A 109 8.72 -6.40 12.16
CA CYS A 109 7.92 -5.23 11.77
C CYS A 109 7.79 -5.17 10.23
N LEU A 110 6.56 -5.08 9.72
CA LEU A 110 6.29 -5.02 8.29
C LEU A 110 6.94 -3.79 7.63
N VAL A 111 6.87 -2.63 8.28
CA VAL A 111 7.41 -1.38 7.73
C VAL A 111 8.93 -1.48 7.60
N THR A 112 9.60 -1.92 8.65
CA THR A 112 11.05 -2.16 8.64
C THR A 112 11.45 -3.21 7.60
N PHE A 113 10.68 -4.30 7.50
CA PHE A 113 10.89 -5.33 6.47
C PHE A 113 10.87 -4.73 5.05
N ILE A 114 9.85 -3.95 4.72
CA ILE A 114 9.72 -3.34 3.39
C ILE A 114 10.84 -2.33 3.12
N GLU A 115 11.21 -1.51 4.11
CA GLU A 115 12.32 -0.56 3.99
C GLU A 115 13.67 -1.23 3.75
N GLU A 116 13.96 -2.31 4.46
CA GLU A 116 15.17 -3.11 4.27
C GLU A 116 15.16 -3.86 2.93
N ALA A 117 14.03 -4.45 2.54
CA ALA A 117 13.88 -5.11 1.25
C ALA A 117 14.11 -4.14 0.08
N MET A 118 13.63 -2.89 0.21
CA MET A 118 13.92 -1.83 -0.76
C MET A 118 15.41 -1.48 -0.80
N LYS A 119 16.05 -1.27 0.35
CA LYS A 119 17.49 -0.97 0.43
C LYS A 119 18.33 -2.09 -0.20
N CYS A 120 18.01 -3.34 0.10
CA CYS A 120 18.66 -4.50 -0.50
C CYS A 120 18.47 -4.56 -2.01
N SER A 121 17.25 -4.27 -2.50
CA SER A 121 16.94 -4.25 -3.94
C SER A 121 17.72 -3.16 -4.68
N LEU A 122 17.82 -1.96 -4.09
CA LEU A 122 18.62 -0.86 -4.64
C LEU A 122 20.13 -1.17 -4.65
N GLY A 123 20.60 -2.02 -3.74
CA GLY A 123 21.97 -2.55 -3.73
C GLY A 123 22.22 -3.67 -4.75
N GLY A 124 21.23 -4.03 -5.58
CA GLY A 124 21.35 -5.07 -6.62
C GLY A 124 20.98 -6.48 -6.17
N ASN A 125 20.55 -6.67 -4.92
CA ASN A 125 20.08 -7.96 -4.44
C ASN A 125 18.64 -8.21 -4.87
N HIS A 126 18.26 -9.47 -4.99
CA HIS A 126 16.90 -9.87 -5.38
C HIS A 126 16.24 -10.61 -4.22
N CYS A 127 14.99 -10.27 -3.92
CA CYS A 127 14.15 -11.08 -3.04
C CYS A 127 13.64 -12.31 -3.79
N ILE A 128 13.28 -13.35 -3.05
CA ILE A 128 12.77 -14.60 -3.63
C ILE A 128 11.28 -14.73 -3.30
N LEU A 129 10.45 -14.94 -4.31
CA LEU A 129 9.04 -15.26 -4.13
C LEU A 129 8.79 -16.72 -4.48
N MET A 130 8.31 -17.47 -3.49
CA MET A 130 7.96 -18.88 -3.67
C MET A 130 6.48 -18.99 -4.07
N HIS A 131 6.19 -19.70 -5.16
CA HIS A 131 4.81 -20.00 -5.56
C HIS A 131 4.35 -21.32 -4.94
N SER A 132 3.29 -21.27 -4.14
CA SER A 132 2.76 -22.46 -3.44
C SER A 132 2.12 -23.51 -4.37
N SER A 133 1.78 -23.16 -5.61
CA SER A 133 0.87 -23.95 -6.44
C SER A 133 1.50 -24.58 -7.70
N THR A 134 2.77 -24.33 -7.99
CA THR A 134 3.43 -24.86 -9.21
C THR A 134 4.88 -25.24 -8.92
N HIS A 135 5.15 -26.54 -8.79
CA HIS A 135 6.45 -27.21 -8.86
C HIS A 135 7.72 -26.33 -8.74
N GLY A 136 8.02 -25.83 -7.54
CA GLY A 136 9.34 -25.27 -7.22
C GLY A 136 9.75 -24.01 -7.98
N ASN A 137 8.83 -23.34 -8.67
CA ASN A 137 9.16 -22.09 -9.36
C ASN A 137 9.28 -20.95 -8.34
N SER A 138 10.45 -20.32 -8.34
CA SER A 138 10.76 -19.14 -7.55
C SER A 138 11.00 -17.95 -8.47
N ASP A 139 10.30 -16.84 -8.23
CA ASP A 139 10.59 -15.59 -8.93
C ASP A 139 11.61 -14.78 -8.15
N THR A 140 12.64 -14.29 -8.83
CA THR A 140 13.52 -13.26 -8.28
C THR A 140 12.91 -11.89 -8.54
N VAL A 141 12.74 -11.11 -7.48
CA VAL A 141 12.04 -9.83 -7.55
C VAL A 141 12.82 -8.72 -6.87
N MET A 142 12.58 -7.50 -7.31
CA MET A 142 13.16 -6.29 -6.72
C MET A 142 12.06 -5.35 -6.31
N LEU A 143 12.12 -4.84 -5.09
CA LEU A 143 11.22 -3.80 -4.59
C LEU A 143 11.96 -2.47 -4.71
N THR A 144 11.76 -1.76 -5.81
CA THR A 144 12.52 -0.53 -6.10
C THR A 144 11.68 0.72 -5.97
N ASN A 145 10.40 0.66 -6.38
CA ASN A 145 9.54 1.83 -6.48
C ASN A 145 8.26 1.64 -5.64
N PRO A 146 8.17 2.22 -4.44
CA PRO A 146 6.92 2.20 -3.69
C PRO A 146 5.87 3.07 -4.38
N LEU A 147 4.74 2.48 -4.81
CA LEU A 147 3.62 3.23 -5.35
C LEU A 147 2.92 3.99 -4.21
N LYS A 148 3.06 5.31 -4.22
CA LYS A 148 2.56 6.17 -3.14
C LYS A 148 1.09 6.54 -3.36
N ARG A 149 0.24 6.36 -2.34
CA ARG A 149 -1.18 6.80 -2.35
C ARG A 149 -1.36 8.25 -2.77
N VAL A 150 -0.49 9.13 -2.28
CA VAL A 150 -0.54 10.58 -2.60
C VAL A 150 -0.38 10.89 -4.09
N ASN A 151 0.24 10.01 -4.89
CA ASN A 151 0.37 10.22 -6.33
C ASN A 151 -0.98 10.09 -7.05
N GLN A 152 -1.93 9.36 -6.46
CA GLN A 152 -3.26 9.13 -7.01
C GLN A 152 -4.33 10.02 -6.36
N MET A 153 -3.99 10.78 -5.31
CA MET A 153 -4.95 11.69 -4.66
C MET A 153 -5.09 13.00 -5.44
N PRO A 154 -6.31 13.42 -5.79
CA PRO A 154 -6.53 14.75 -6.35
C PRO A 154 -6.06 15.83 -5.38
N SER A 155 -5.58 16.96 -5.90
CA SER A 155 -5.15 18.07 -5.05
C SER A 155 -6.32 18.68 -4.29
N LEU A 156 -6.05 19.29 -3.12
CA LEU A 156 -7.05 20.08 -2.40
C LEU A 156 -7.67 21.16 -3.30
N GLN A 157 -6.87 21.76 -4.19
CA GLN A 157 -7.36 22.72 -5.18
C GLN A 157 -8.45 22.12 -6.09
N TYR A 158 -8.28 20.86 -6.51
CA TYR A 158 -9.28 20.15 -7.31
C TYR A 158 -10.55 19.86 -6.49
N PHE A 159 -10.43 19.42 -5.24
CA PHE A 159 -11.57 19.24 -4.35
C PHE A 159 -12.34 20.54 -4.09
N CYS A 160 -11.63 21.65 -3.82
CA CYS A 160 -12.22 22.97 -3.70
C CYS A 160 -12.96 23.36 -4.99
N ARG A 161 -12.40 23.07 -6.18
CA ARG A 161 -13.08 23.30 -7.45
C ARG A 161 -14.36 22.49 -7.57
N LEU A 162 -14.38 21.23 -7.17
CA LEU A 162 -15.61 20.42 -7.18
C LEU A 162 -16.66 21.00 -6.23
N ALA A 163 -16.28 21.30 -4.99
CA ALA A 163 -17.19 21.87 -3.98
C ALA A 163 -17.79 23.21 -4.42
N ILE A 164 -16.98 24.11 -5.00
CA ILE A 164 -17.46 25.41 -5.53
C ILE A 164 -18.46 25.18 -6.67
N ARG A 165 -18.20 24.25 -7.59
CA ARG A 165 -19.08 23.97 -8.73
C ARG A 165 -20.39 23.32 -8.32
N GLU A 166 -20.37 22.49 -7.29
CA GLU A 166 -21.58 21.87 -6.74
C GLU A 166 -22.54 22.93 -6.17
N HIS A 167 -22.00 23.91 -5.45
CA HIS A 167 -22.76 25.00 -4.85
C HIS A 167 -23.15 26.09 -5.87
N LEU A 168 -22.33 26.30 -6.91
CA LEU A 168 -22.53 27.32 -7.94
C LEU A 168 -22.80 26.67 -9.31
N LYS A 169 -24.02 26.16 -9.48
CA LYS A 169 -24.49 25.56 -10.73
C LYS A 169 -24.60 26.56 -11.89
N ASP A 170 -24.71 27.86 -11.58
CA ASP A 170 -24.82 28.95 -12.54
C ASP A 170 -23.45 29.58 -12.85
N GLY A 171 -23.01 29.46 -14.11
CA GLY A 171 -21.75 30.00 -14.59
C GLY A 171 -21.63 31.53 -14.52
N ASN A 172 -22.76 32.26 -14.49
CA ASN A 172 -22.75 33.71 -14.31
C ASN A 172 -22.44 34.13 -12.86
N LYS A 173 -22.79 33.29 -11.88
CA LYS A 173 -22.43 33.50 -10.47
C LYS A 173 -20.96 33.21 -10.22
N LEU A 174 -20.38 32.29 -10.99
CA LEU A 174 -18.96 31.94 -10.89
C LEU A 174 -18.04 33.13 -11.17
N LYS A 175 -18.38 33.97 -12.16
CA LYS A 175 -17.61 35.18 -12.52
C LYS A 175 -17.67 36.29 -11.48
N LYS A 176 -18.62 36.22 -10.54
CA LYS A 176 -18.79 37.21 -9.46
C LYS A 176 -18.03 36.84 -8.17
N LEU A 177 -17.36 35.69 -8.16
CA LEU A 177 -16.58 35.28 -7.00
C LEU A 177 -15.41 36.24 -6.77
N PRO A 178 -15.07 36.55 -5.51
CA PRO A 178 -13.91 37.37 -5.16
C PRO A 178 -12.62 36.54 -5.28
N LEU A 179 -12.37 36.01 -6.48
CA LEU A 179 -11.21 35.18 -6.80
C LEU A 179 -10.44 35.80 -7.97
N PRO A 180 -9.10 35.65 -8.03
CA PRO A 180 -8.32 36.00 -9.20
C PRO A 180 -8.83 35.31 -10.47
N GLU A 181 -8.74 35.98 -11.63
CA GLU A 181 -9.25 35.48 -12.91
C GLU A 181 -8.72 34.09 -13.28
N ALA A 182 -7.45 33.79 -12.96
CA ALA A 182 -6.85 32.49 -13.18
C ALA A 182 -7.60 31.37 -12.43
N LEU A 183 -8.04 31.62 -11.19
CA LEU A 183 -8.82 30.67 -10.41
C LEU A 183 -10.26 30.57 -10.90
N ILE A 184 -10.88 31.69 -11.32
CA ILE A 184 -12.21 31.66 -11.96
C ILE A 184 -12.17 30.78 -13.22
N LYS A 185 -11.15 30.94 -14.07
CA LYS A 185 -10.94 30.13 -15.27
C LYS A 185 -10.71 28.65 -14.94
N TYR A 186 -9.91 28.37 -13.91
CA TYR A 186 -9.68 27.01 -13.42
C TYR A 186 -11.00 26.34 -12.98
N VAL A 187 -11.79 27.01 -12.13
CA VAL A 187 -13.07 26.47 -11.64
C VAL A 187 -14.09 26.34 -12.79
N ALA A 188 -14.12 27.26 -13.75
CA ALA A 188 -15.02 27.25 -14.90
C ALA A 188 -14.75 26.09 -15.89
N THR A 189 -13.56 25.50 -15.88
CA THR A 189 -13.16 24.42 -16.79
C THR A 189 -14.13 23.23 -16.67
N LYS A 190 -14.58 22.68 -17.81
CA LYS A 190 -15.57 21.58 -17.87
C LYS A 190 -14.96 20.16 -17.80
N LYS A 191 -13.64 19.99 -17.72
CA LYS A 191 -13.05 18.63 -17.58
C LYS A 191 -13.44 18.03 -16.22
N TYR A 192 -14.28 16.98 -16.26
CA TYR A 192 -14.89 16.36 -15.09
C TYR A 192 -14.02 15.26 -14.47
N LEU A 193 -13.18 14.57 -15.23
CA LEU A 193 -12.31 13.50 -14.72
C LEU A 193 -10.94 13.58 -15.40
N LEU A 194 -9.90 13.84 -14.62
CA LEU A 194 -8.52 13.47 -14.93
C LEU A 194 -8.05 12.68 -13.72
N MET A 195 -8.53 11.44 -13.59
CA MET A 195 -7.65 10.41 -13.06
C MET A 195 -6.61 10.20 -14.18
N LYS A 196 -5.36 10.50 -13.86
CA LYS A 196 -4.25 10.31 -14.79
C LYS A 196 -3.97 8.81 -14.93
#